data_AF-A0A1I7W0G4-F1
#
_entry.id   AF-A0A1I7W0G4-F1
#
_cell.length_a   1.000
_cell.length_b   1.000
_cell.length_c   1.000
_cell.angle_alpha   90.00
_cell.angle_beta   90.00
_cell.angle_gamma   90.00
#
_symmetry.space_group_name_H-M   'P 1'
#
loop_
_entity.id
_entity.type
_entity.pdbx_description
1 polymer ?
#
loop_
_entity_poly.entity_id
_entity_poly.type
_entity_poly.pdbx_seq_one_letter_code
_entity_poly.pdbx_strand_id
1 'polypeptide(L)'
;MENFPPPSNVENTYMRRFYLQKRAELEFEMQNLRELKHPEYTSAMQMLEEQYKTELEAEEIADQLEKERIEEQYKREKEAAERELEERLTELMEAMIQECEEQRKKIDHEFHNSDISSAPTNDFPSKKSLRRRPNEPTPYSEKHMHSKTRPNIADALTDQEIQEDLLLLEEAELKSS
;
A
#
# COMPACT_ATOMS: atom_id res chain seq x y z
N MET A 1 56.57 18.23 -98.24
CA MET A 1 56.02 17.33 -97.21
C MET A 1 55.39 18.22 -96.16
N GLU A 2 54.06 18.32 -96.16
CA GLU A 2 53.32 19.12 -95.18
C GLU A 2 53.41 18.45 -93.80
N ASN A 3 54.00 19.15 -92.84
CA ASN A 3 53.96 18.77 -91.44
C ASN A 3 52.56 19.07 -90.89
N PHE A 4 51.72 18.05 -90.80
CA PHE A 4 50.48 18.15 -90.04
C PHE A 4 50.80 18.29 -88.55
N PRO A 5 50.18 19.25 -87.84
CA PRO A 5 50.32 19.34 -86.39
C PRO A 5 49.74 18.06 -85.75
N PRO A 6 50.32 17.56 -84.65
CA PRO A 6 49.81 16.37 -83.98
C PRO A 6 48.38 16.65 -83.51
N PRO A 7 47.48 15.65 -83.58
CA PRO A 7 46.10 15.83 -83.18
C PRO A 7 46.08 16.30 -81.72
N SER A 8 45.51 17.48 -81.49
CA SER A 8 45.30 17.99 -80.14
C SER A 8 44.57 16.90 -79.37
N ASN A 9 45.17 16.41 -78.29
CA ASN A 9 44.61 15.42 -77.40
C ASN A 9 43.39 16.05 -76.67
N VAL A 10 42.24 16.10 -77.35
CA VAL A 10 40.95 16.58 -76.82
C VAL A 10 40.44 15.63 -75.70
N GLU A 11 41.08 14.47 -75.53
CA GLU A 11 40.75 13.47 -74.52
C GLU A 11 41.04 13.91 -73.07
N ASN A 12 41.85 14.94 -72.85
CA ASN A 12 42.34 15.31 -71.51
C ASN A 12 41.74 16.63 -70.96
N THR A 13 40.46 16.88 -71.25
CA THR A 13 39.74 18.02 -70.65
C THR A 13 39.63 17.85 -69.13
N TYR A 14 39.80 18.94 -68.37
CA TYR A 14 39.68 18.97 -66.91
C TYR A 14 38.38 18.30 -66.42
N MET A 15 37.27 18.55 -67.12
CA MET A 15 35.97 17.95 -66.84
C MET A 15 36.02 16.42 -66.94
N ARG A 16 36.68 15.85 -67.96
CA ARG A 16 36.79 14.40 -68.13
C ARG A 16 37.55 13.74 -66.96
N ARG A 17 38.63 14.37 -66.49
CA ARG A 17 39.38 13.89 -65.32
C ARG A 17 38.54 13.94 -64.05
N PHE A 18 37.82 15.04 -63.82
CA PHE A 18 36.90 15.17 -62.70
C PHE A 18 35.79 14.09 -62.72
N TYR A 19 35.17 13.84 -63.87
CA TYR A 19 34.14 12.80 -64.00
C TYR A 19 34.69 11.38 -63.74
N LEU A 20 35.87 11.05 -64.26
CA LEU A 20 36.49 9.74 -64.03
C LEU A 20 36.87 9.54 -62.55
N GLN A 21 37.40 10.58 -61.91
CA GLN A 21 37.67 10.58 -60.48
C GLN A 21 36.37 10.38 -59.68
N LYS A 22 35.30 11.13 -60.00
CA LYS A 22 34.04 11.01 -59.29
C LYS A 22 33.41 9.63 -59.45
N ARG A 23 33.54 9.02 -60.63
CA ARG A 23 33.09 7.64 -60.86
C ARG A 23 33.86 6.64 -60.00
N ALA A 24 35.19 6.77 -59.92
CA ALA A 24 36.02 5.89 -59.09
C ALA A 24 35.70 6.03 -57.59
N GLU A 25 35.43 7.24 -57.10
CA GLU A 25 34.95 7.49 -55.72
C GLU A 25 33.64 6.74 -55.44
N LEU A 26 32.66 6.87 -56.34
CA LEU A 26 31.35 6.21 -56.19
C LEU A 26 31.45 4.69 -56.30
N GLU A 27 32.28 4.16 -57.21
CA GLU A 27 32.54 2.72 -57.33
C GLU A 27 33.18 2.16 -56.05
N PHE A 28 34.12 2.90 -55.46
CA PHE A 28 34.74 2.54 -54.18
C PHE A 28 33.74 2.58 -53.02
N GLU A 29 32.91 3.63 -52.94
CA GLU A 29 31.85 3.75 -51.94
C GLU A 29 30.82 2.62 -52.05
N MET A 30 30.39 2.29 -53.26
CA MET A 30 29.53 1.13 -53.52
C MET A 30 30.17 -0.19 -53.09
N GLN A 31 31.47 -0.36 -53.32
CA GLN A 31 32.18 -1.56 -52.88
C GLN A 31 32.22 -1.63 -51.35
N ASN A 32 32.51 -0.53 -50.66
CA ASN A 32 32.49 -0.47 -49.19
C ASN A 32 31.11 -0.79 -48.62
N LEU A 33 30.03 -0.33 -49.26
CA LEU A 33 28.67 -0.68 -48.87
C LEU A 33 28.40 -2.18 -49.06
N ARG A 34 28.80 -2.76 -50.19
CA ARG A 34 28.64 -4.21 -50.46
C ARG A 34 29.44 -5.08 -49.49
N GLU A 35 30.60 -4.60 -49.06
CA GLU A 35 31.45 -5.27 -48.08
C GLU A 35 31.07 -4.95 -46.63
N LEU A 36 30.03 -4.13 -46.39
CA LEU A 36 29.60 -3.69 -45.07
C LEU A 36 30.69 -2.94 -44.27
N LYS A 37 31.57 -2.23 -44.97
CA LYS A 37 32.68 -1.43 -44.42
C LYS A 37 32.46 0.07 -44.52
N HIS A 38 31.28 0.51 -44.97
CA HIS A 38 30.98 1.92 -45.06
C HIS A 38 31.01 2.56 -43.66
N PRO A 39 31.69 3.71 -43.47
CA PRO A 39 31.91 4.29 -42.14
C PRO A 39 30.61 4.58 -41.39
N GLU A 40 29.59 5.08 -42.09
CA GLU A 40 28.27 5.33 -41.49
C GLU A 40 27.60 4.04 -41.00
N TYR A 41 27.71 2.96 -41.77
CA TYR A 41 27.19 1.65 -41.39
C TYR A 41 27.92 1.12 -40.16
N THR A 42 29.26 1.16 -40.16
CA THR A 42 30.05 0.67 -39.02
C THR A 42 29.80 1.48 -37.75
N SER A 43 29.63 2.81 -37.88
CA SER A 43 29.28 3.67 -36.75
C SER A 43 27.89 3.33 -36.20
N ALA A 44 26.89 3.13 -37.08
CA ALA A 44 25.55 2.75 -36.66
C ALA A 44 25.53 1.38 -35.96
N MET A 45 26.29 0.41 -36.48
CA MET A 45 26.42 -0.91 -35.85
C MET A 45 27.05 -0.84 -34.46
N GLN A 46 28.12 -0.05 -34.29
CA GLN A 46 28.76 0.13 -32.98
C GLN A 46 27.81 0.77 -31.98
N MET A 47 27.06 1.80 -32.39
CA MET A 47 26.06 2.43 -31.52
C MET A 47 24.96 1.45 -31.12
N LEU A 48 24.48 0.63 -32.05
CA LEU A 48 23.44 -0.37 -31.77
C LEU A 48 23.95 -1.45 -30.81
N GLU A 49 25.20 -1.89 -30.99
CA GLU A 49 25.83 -2.89 -30.11
C GLU A 49 26.02 -2.34 -28.69
N GLU A 50 26.43 -1.07 -28.56
CA GLU A 50 26.55 -0.40 -27.26
C GLU A 50 25.18 -0.26 -26.58
N GLN A 51 24.16 0.19 -27.32
CA GLN A 51 22.79 0.28 -26.81
C GLN A 51 22.27 -1.08 -26.34
N TYR A 52 22.44 -2.12 -27.15
CA TYR A 52 22.02 -3.47 -26.81
C TYR A 52 22.70 -3.96 -25.53
N LYS A 53 24.02 -3.71 -25.39
CA LYS A 53 24.77 -4.09 -24.20
C LYS A 53 24.26 -3.36 -22.96
N THR A 54 24.03 -2.05 -23.05
CA THR A 54 23.49 -1.26 -21.94
C THR A 54 22.09 -1.72 -21.55
N GLU A 55 21.22 -2.01 -22.52
CA GLU A 55 19.87 -2.51 -22.25
C GLU A 55 19.91 -3.88 -21.56
N LEU A 56 20.80 -4.77 -22.01
CA LEU A 56 20.98 -6.08 -21.39
C LEU A 56 21.46 -5.96 -19.94
N GLU A 57 22.44 -5.10 -19.67
CA GLU A 57 22.92 -4.84 -18.30
C GLU A 57 21.81 -4.24 -17.43
N ALA A 58 20.99 -3.35 -17.97
CA ALA A 58 19.85 -2.76 -17.24
C ALA A 58 18.79 -3.82 -16.90
N GLU A 59 18.46 -4.71 -17.83
CA GLU A 59 17.51 -5.79 -17.62
C GLU A 59 18.02 -6.79 -16.56
N GLU A 60 19.30 -7.17 -16.60
CA GLU A 60 19.90 -8.05 -15.59
C GLU A 60 19.85 -7.44 -14.18
N ILE A 61 20.08 -6.14 -14.06
CA ILE A 61 19.96 -5.41 -12.79
C ILE A 61 18.50 -5.37 -12.33
N ALA A 62 17.56 -5.07 -13.23
CA ALA A 62 16.13 -5.02 -12.91
C ALA A 62 15.62 -6.38 -12.41
N ASP A 63 16.00 -7.47 -13.08
CA ASP A 63 15.68 -8.84 -12.68
C ASP A 63 16.21 -9.19 -11.29
N GLN A 64 17.43 -8.76 -10.97
CA GLN A 64 18.03 -9.00 -9.66
C GLN A 64 17.31 -8.21 -8.56
N LEU A 65 17.02 -6.93 -8.80
CA LEU A 65 16.28 -6.09 -7.87
C LEU A 65 14.85 -6.58 -7.63
N GLU A 66 14.17 -7.08 -8.67
CA GLU A 66 12.83 -7.64 -8.52
C GLU A 66 12.83 -8.90 -7.65
N LYS A 67 13.82 -9.79 -7.84
CA LYS A 67 13.99 -10.98 -6.98
C LYS A 67 14.24 -10.59 -5.53
N GLU A 68 15.12 -9.63 -5.28
CA GLU A 68 15.39 -9.12 -3.93
C GLU A 68 14.12 -8.52 -3.30
N ARG A 69 13.35 -7.73 -4.05
CA ARG A 69 12.08 -7.16 -3.56
C ARG A 69 11.09 -8.25 -3.18
N ILE A 70 10.94 -9.28 -4.02
CA ILE A 70 10.04 -10.41 -3.76
C ILE A 70 10.47 -11.17 -2.51
N GLU A 71 11.77 -11.45 -2.35
CA GLU A 71 12.30 -12.14 -1.18
C GLU A 71 12.09 -11.35 0.12
N GLU A 72 12.34 -10.03 0.09
CA GLU A 72 12.07 -9.15 1.22
C GLU A 72 10.58 -9.08 1.58
N GLN A 73 9.72 -8.99 0.57
CA GLN A 73 8.28 -8.98 0.77
C GLN A 73 7.80 -10.30 1.38
N TYR A 74 8.25 -11.44 0.85
CA TYR A 74 7.94 -12.76 1.40
C TYR A 74 8.38 -12.87 2.87
N LYS A 75 9.59 -12.42 3.20
CA LYS A 75 10.09 -12.44 4.57
C LYS A 75 9.22 -11.58 5.49
N ARG A 76 8.89 -10.36 5.06
CA ARG A 76 8.05 -9.42 5.82
C ARG A 76 6.65 -10.00 6.07
N GLU A 77 6.03 -10.56 5.04
CA GLU A 77 4.70 -11.16 5.14
C GLU A 77 4.70 -12.39 6.04
N LYS A 78 5.74 -13.23 5.94
CA LYS A 78 5.90 -14.39 6.82
C LYS A 78 6.04 -13.97 8.28
N GLU A 79 6.89 -13.00 8.58
CA GLU A 79 7.07 -12.47 9.95
C GLU A 79 5.79 -11.82 10.48
N ALA A 80 5.03 -11.12 9.63
CA ALA A 80 3.74 -10.55 9.99
C ALA A 80 2.70 -11.63 10.30
N ALA A 81 2.63 -12.70 9.49
CA ALA A 81 1.72 -13.82 9.71
C ALA A 81 2.05 -14.60 10.99
N GLU A 82 3.34 -14.81 11.27
CA GLU A 82 3.79 -15.44 12.53
C GLU A 82 3.39 -14.59 13.74
N ARG A 83 3.60 -13.27 13.68
CA ARG A 83 3.20 -12.35 14.75
C ARG A 83 1.70 -12.31 14.95
N GLU A 84 0.92 -12.23 13.86
CA GLU A 84 -0.55 -12.24 13.95
C GLU A 84 -1.03 -13.55 14.60
N LEU A 85 -0.44 -14.69 14.24
CA LEU A 85 -0.80 -15.96 14.87
C LEU A 85 -0.55 -15.95 16.39
N GLU A 86 0.61 -15.46 16.83
CA GLU A 86 0.94 -15.34 18.26
C GLU A 86 -0.02 -14.39 19.00
N GLU A 87 -0.34 -13.24 18.40
CA GLU A 87 -1.31 -12.29 18.95
C GLU A 87 -2.69 -12.92 19.10
N ARG A 88 -3.18 -13.63 18.06
CA ARG A 88 -4.50 -14.30 18.11
C ARG A 88 -4.54 -15.43 19.13
N LEU A 89 -3.46 -16.18 19.29
CA LEU A 89 -3.37 -17.22 20.32
C LEU A 89 -3.44 -16.61 21.73
N THR A 90 -2.75 -15.49 21.94
CA THR A 90 -2.76 -14.77 23.21
C THR A 90 -4.15 -14.23 23.53
N GLU A 91 -4.77 -13.55 22.56
CA GLU A 91 -6.13 -13.02 22.67
C GLU A 91 -7.14 -14.14 22.99
N LEU A 92 -7.04 -15.29 22.31
CA LEU A 92 -7.89 -16.44 22.56
C LEU A 92 -7.70 -17.00 23.98
N MET A 93 -6.46 -17.11 24.45
CA MET A 93 -6.17 -17.57 25.80
C MET A 93 -6.75 -16.62 26.86
N GLU A 94 -6.59 -15.31 26.68
CA GLU A 94 -7.16 -14.30 27.57
C GLU A 94 -8.69 -14.35 27.58
N ALA A 95 -9.33 -14.49 26.41
CA ALA A 95 -10.78 -14.64 26.31
C ALA A 95 -11.28 -15.89 27.04
N MET A 96 -10.60 -17.02 26.88
CA MET A 96 -10.97 -18.27 27.58
C MET A 96 -10.82 -18.14 29.10
N ILE A 97 -9.76 -17.48 29.58
CA ILE A 97 -9.56 -17.21 31.01
C ILE A 97 -10.70 -16.32 31.52
N GLN A 98 -11.02 -15.23 30.81
CA GLN A 98 -12.11 -14.34 31.18
C GLN A 98 -13.44 -15.08 31.25
N GLU A 99 -13.74 -15.94 30.28
CA GLU A 99 -14.96 -16.74 30.29
C GLU A 99 -15.03 -17.65 31.53
N CYS A 100 -13.92 -18.32 31.88
CA CYS A 100 -13.85 -19.16 33.09
C CYS A 100 -14.07 -18.34 34.36
N GLU A 101 -13.51 -17.13 34.45
CA GLU A 101 -13.71 -16.23 35.58
C GLU A 101 -15.14 -15.72 35.69
N GLU A 102 -15.78 -15.40 34.57
CA GLU A 102 -17.18 -15.01 34.50
C GLU A 102 -18.11 -16.16 34.89
N GLN A 103 -17.83 -17.39 34.43
CA GLN A 103 -18.56 -18.59 34.84
C GLN A 103 -18.44 -18.83 36.35
N ARG A 104 -17.24 -18.69 36.92
CA ARG A 104 -17.03 -18.79 38.37
C ARG A 104 -17.85 -17.73 39.13
N LYS A 105 -17.81 -16.46 38.69
CA LYS A 105 -18.60 -15.38 39.30
C LYS A 105 -20.11 -15.65 39.20
N LYS A 106 -20.58 -16.20 38.08
CA LYS A 106 -22.00 -16.59 37.89
C LYS A 106 -22.40 -17.66 38.90
N ILE A 107 -21.59 -18.72 39.06
CA ILE A 107 -21.84 -19.78 40.04
C ILE A 107 -21.86 -19.22 41.46
N ASP A 108 -20.88 -18.40 41.84
CA ASP A 108 -20.82 -17.78 43.18
C ASP A 108 -22.05 -16.90 43.46
N HIS A 109 -22.50 -16.14 42.45
CA HIS A 109 -23.69 -15.31 42.53
C HIS A 109 -24.98 -16.14 42.63
N GLU A 110 -25.12 -17.20 41.83
CA GLU A 110 -26.25 -18.13 41.90
C GLU A 110 -26.32 -18.84 43.25
N PHE A 111 -25.18 -19.32 43.77
CA PHE A 111 -25.07 -19.94 45.09
C PHE A 111 -25.51 -18.97 46.19
N HIS A 112 -24.95 -17.76 46.25
CA HIS A 112 -25.29 -16.75 47.25
C HIS A 112 -26.78 -16.36 47.21
N ASN A 113 -27.36 -16.23 46.02
CA ASN A 113 -28.78 -15.90 45.87
C ASN A 113 -29.69 -17.07 46.25
N SER A 114 -29.25 -18.32 46.05
CA SER A 114 -30.00 -19.50 46.49
C SER A 114 -30.07 -19.61 48.02
N ASP A 115 -29.01 -19.22 48.73
CA ASP A 115 -29.00 -19.14 50.20
C ASP A 115 -29.95 -18.05 50.71
N ILE A 116 -30.03 -16.90 50.02
CA ILE A 116 -30.96 -15.82 50.39
C ILE A 116 -32.42 -16.22 50.07
N SER A 117 -32.67 -16.89 48.95
CA SER A 117 -34.02 -17.30 48.54
C SER A 117 -34.56 -18.51 49.31
N SER A 118 -33.70 -19.28 49.98
CA SER A 118 -34.07 -20.41 50.84
C SER A 118 -34.23 -20.04 52.31
N ALA A 119 -33.84 -18.81 52.70
CA ALA A 119 -34.26 -18.25 53.98
C ALA A 119 -35.80 -18.26 54.02
N PRO A 120 -36.43 -18.84 55.05
CA PRO A 120 -37.88 -18.81 55.16
C PRO A 120 -38.30 -17.35 55.04
N THR A 121 -39.23 -17.04 54.13
CA THR A 121 -39.87 -15.74 54.08
C THR A 121 -40.45 -15.54 55.45
N ASN A 122 -39.72 -14.79 56.26
CA ASN A 122 -40.08 -14.49 57.62
C ASN A 122 -41.35 -13.67 57.42
N ASP A 123 -42.50 -14.31 57.66
CA ASP A 123 -43.84 -13.75 57.61
C ASP A 123 -43.93 -12.70 58.71
N PHE A 124 -43.16 -11.62 58.54
CA PHE A 124 -43.28 -10.45 59.35
C PHE A 124 -44.60 -9.80 58.94
N PRO A 125 -45.54 -9.64 59.87
CA PRO A 125 -46.82 -9.05 59.55
C PRO A 125 -46.57 -7.65 58.98
N SER A 126 -47.19 -7.38 57.83
CA SER A 126 -47.17 -6.08 57.15
C SER A 126 -47.29 -4.96 58.19
N LYS A 127 -46.26 -4.11 58.29
CA LYS A 127 -46.19 -3.03 59.26
C LYS A 127 -47.40 -2.11 59.04
N LYS A 128 -48.47 -2.32 59.80
CA LYS A 128 -49.62 -1.41 59.86
C LYS A 128 -49.07 -0.06 60.30
N SER A 129 -49.15 0.93 59.43
CA SER A 129 -48.68 2.27 59.72
C SER A 129 -49.38 2.79 60.98
N LEU A 130 -48.59 3.12 62.00
CA LEU A 130 -49.07 3.86 63.16
C LEU A 130 -49.66 5.18 62.65
N ARG A 131 -50.96 5.39 62.86
CA ARG A 131 -51.61 6.66 62.52
C ARG A 131 -50.89 7.77 63.28
N ARG A 132 -50.40 8.77 62.55
CA ARG A 132 -49.66 9.89 63.12
C ARG A 132 -50.56 10.67 64.09
N ARG A 133 -49.98 11.18 65.17
CA ARG A 133 -50.69 12.05 66.12
C ARG A 133 -50.97 13.40 65.43
N PRO A 134 -52.11 14.05 65.68
CA PRO A 134 -52.51 15.28 64.98
C PRO A 134 -51.52 16.44 65.02
N ASN A 135 -50.60 16.44 65.99
CA ASN A 135 -49.67 17.55 66.24
C ASN A 135 -48.23 17.30 65.76
N GLU A 136 -48.01 16.29 64.92
CA GLU A 136 -46.67 15.95 64.45
C GLU A 136 -46.43 16.57 63.07
N PRO A 137 -45.45 17.51 62.92
CA PRO A 137 -45.20 18.17 61.64
C PRO A 137 -44.87 17.14 60.56
N THR A 138 -45.40 17.32 59.35
CA THR A 138 -45.15 16.42 58.21
C THR A 138 -43.64 16.30 57.95
N PRO A 139 -43.10 15.08 57.77
CA PRO A 139 -41.73 14.90 57.34
C PRO A 139 -41.49 15.70 56.07
N TYR A 140 -40.45 16.52 56.09
CA TYR A 140 -40.03 17.31 54.94
C TYR A 140 -39.72 16.33 53.79
N SER A 141 -40.52 16.37 52.71
CA SER A 141 -40.18 15.60 51.52
C SER A 141 -39.02 16.30 50.85
N GLU A 142 -37.81 15.95 51.26
CA GLU A 142 -36.65 16.17 50.42
C GLU A 142 -36.89 15.32 49.19
N LYS A 143 -37.35 15.94 48.10
CA LYS A 143 -37.41 15.30 46.80
C LYS A 143 -35.98 14.84 46.55
N HIS A 144 -35.70 13.55 46.75
CA HIS A 144 -34.56 12.92 46.13
C HIS A 144 -34.73 13.20 44.65
N MET A 145 -34.02 14.23 44.18
CA MET A 145 -33.77 14.44 42.78
C MET A 145 -33.28 13.08 42.29
N HIS A 146 -34.09 12.41 41.47
CA HIS A 146 -33.65 11.26 40.71
C HIS A 146 -32.26 11.61 40.19
N SER A 147 -31.26 10.86 40.62
CA SER A 147 -29.90 11.03 40.13
C SER A 147 -29.98 10.97 38.63
N LYS A 148 -29.72 12.11 38.01
CA LYS A 148 -29.71 12.30 36.57
C LYS A 148 -28.94 11.14 35.96
N THR A 149 -29.59 10.42 35.07
CA THR A 149 -28.96 9.57 34.06
C THR A 149 -27.66 10.26 33.63
N ARG A 150 -26.54 9.54 33.73
CA ARG A 150 -25.25 10.04 33.28
C ARG A 150 -25.43 10.57 31.85
N PRO A 151 -24.92 11.76 31.50
CA PRO A 151 -24.93 12.19 30.11
C PRO A 151 -24.21 11.13 29.30
N ASN A 152 -24.88 10.60 28.28
CA ASN A 152 -24.28 9.73 27.29
C ASN A 152 -23.16 10.56 26.66
N ILE A 153 -21.90 10.18 26.93
CA ILE A 153 -20.75 10.86 26.34
C ILE A 153 -20.74 10.41 24.87
N ALA A 154 -21.25 11.28 24.01
CA ALA A 154 -21.28 11.08 22.56
C ALA A 154 -19.92 11.45 21.97
N ASP A 155 -18.89 10.65 22.29
CA ASP A 155 -17.55 10.76 21.68
C ASP A 155 -17.43 9.90 20.39
N ALA A 156 -18.55 9.35 19.89
CA ALA A 156 -18.58 8.65 18.63
C ALA A 156 -18.82 9.66 17.50
N LEU A 157 -17.89 9.72 16.55
CA LEU A 157 -18.10 10.43 15.29
C LEU A 157 -19.32 9.85 14.58
N THR A 158 -20.08 10.71 13.94
CA THR A 158 -21.19 10.31 13.08
C THR A 158 -20.66 9.68 11.80
N ASP A 159 -21.45 8.79 11.18
CA ASP A 159 -21.08 8.14 9.91
C ASP A 159 -20.74 9.17 8.81
N GLN A 160 -21.33 10.36 8.88
CA GLN A 160 -21.05 11.45 7.94
C GLN A 160 -19.66 12.06 8.13
N GLU A 161 -19.23 12.30 9.37
CA GLU A 161 -17.89 12.82 9.68
C GLU A 161 -16.81 11.81 9.26
N ILE A 162 -17.05 10.52 9.51
CA ILE A 162 -16.16 9.44 9.06
C ILE A 162 -16.03 9.44 7.53
N GLN A 163 -17.14 9.63 6.82
CA GLN A 163 -17.16 9.63 5.36
C GLN A 163 -16.46 10.84 4.74
N GLU A 164 -16.59 12.02 5.36
CA GLU A 164 -15.88 13.23 4.95
C GLU A 164 -14.36 13.09 5.13
N ASP A 165 -13.91 12.51 6.25
CA ASP A 165 -12.50 12.25 6.52
C ASP A 165 -11.90 11.24 5.52
N LEU A 166 -12.64 10.19 5.16
CA LEU A 166 -12.20 9.21 4.16
C LEU A 166 -12.00 9.83 2.77
N LEU A 167 -12.88 10.75 2.36
CA LEU A 167 -12.75 11.47 1.08
C LEU A 167 -11.52 12.39 1.07
N LEU A 168 -11.21 13.03 2.19
CA LEU A 168 -10.01 13.87 2.33
C LEU A 168 -8.72 13.06 2.22
N LEU A 169 -8.71 11.84 2.76
CA LEU A 169 -7.57 10.92 2.66
C LEU A 169 -7.36 10.44 1.21
N GLU A 170 -8.44 10.09 0.49
CA GLU A 170 -8.38 9.69 -0.92
C GLU A 170 -7.87 10.83 -1.81
N GLU A 171 -8.34 12.07 -1.57
CA GLU A 171 -7.86 13.25 -2.29
C GLU A 171 -6.38 13.54 -2.02
N ALA A 172 -5.91 13.31 -0.79
CA ALA A 172 -4.50 13.48 -0.44
C ALA A 172 -3.61 12.41 -1.10
N GLU A 173 -4.07 11.17 -1.19
CA GLU A 173 -3.35 10.06 -1.84
C GLU A 173 -3.19 10.32 -3.35
N LEU A 174 -4.27 10.77 -4.01
CA LEU A 174 -4.26 11.15 -5.43
C LEU A 174 -3.35 12.35 -5.74
N LYS A 175 -3.16 13.28 -4.80
CA LYS A 175 -2.23 14.41 -4.96
C LYS A 175 -0.77 14.05 -4.66
N SER A 176 -0.53 12.91 -4.02
CA SER A 176 0.80 12.42 -3.66
C SER A 176 1.38 11.41 -4.66
N SER A 177 0.57 10.94 -5.62
CA SER A 177 0.97 10.13 -6.78
C SER A 177 1.21 10.99 -8.01
#